data_AF-A0A5N5PG79-F1
#
_entry.id   AF-A0A5N5PG79-F1
#
_cell.length_a   1.000
_cell.length_b   1.000
_cell.length_c   1.000
_cell.angle_alpha   90.00
_cell.angle_beta   90.00
_cell.angle_gamma   90.00
#
_symmetry.space_group_name_H-M   'P 1'
#
loop_
_entity.id
_entity.type
_entity.pdbx_description
1 polymer ?
#
loop_
_entity_poly.entity_id
_entity_poly.type
_entity_poly.pdbx_seq_one_letter_code
_entity_poly.pdbx_strand_id
1 'polypeptide(L)'
;MRRLRSSLGLHWECEEAATGTRYLNRKTGSTAEKGHPTMAMLLVCKAMFRDVCEVLKGSLTYHFTDLNTLDYWSHMIPVSQPPSLAYQVVSPPNLVVKNLEITLRLPLSFFHSLAEDAEQATSSHFPVGEGDLLHSWRRVWPSLARRLQNTLRRLTVWLDHDDKQTWTLVDERAIVSHVTASISPGTCPSLMQVTFNLPKLHPKHESPLRHFSKGSRNPPSSVKIEKRFRQCRHYEETAEGEHNVVWEPDFPITHEMLWPRGFEGEPDPPIPIRLEELEELEVFERELMESGYDDPWSWLMGPGPCLYPNI
;
A
#
# COMPACT_ATOMS: atom_id res chain seq x y z
N MET A 1 8.52 -1.78 -17.46
CA MET A 1 7.09 -1.40 -17.51
C MET A 1 6.18 -2.26 -16.64
N ARG A 2 6.39 -3.58 -16.52
CA ARG A 2 5.69 -4.45 -15.54
C ARG A 2 5.71 -3.90 -14.09
N ARG A 3 6.80 -3.21 -13.72
CA ARG A 3 7.09 -2.54 -12.44
C ARG A 3 6.02 -1.53 -11.96
N LEU A 4 5.43 -0.73 -12.86
CA LEU A 4 4.46 0.33 -12.50
C LEU A 4 3.03 -0.18 -12.37
N ARG A 5 2.77 -1.38 -12.91
CA ARG A 5 1.49 -2.10 -12.82
C ARG A 5 1.44 -3.05 -11.63
N SER A 6 2.55 -3.24 -10.92
CA SER A 6 2.59 -4.11 -9.74
C SER A 6 1.85 -3.44 -8.58
N SER A 7 1.02 -4.20 -7.87
CA SER A 7 0.41 -3.77 -6.60
C SER A 7 1.46 -3.59 -5.49
N LEU A 8 2.71 -4.02 -5.71
CA LEU A 8 3.85 -3.93 -4.80
C LEU A 8 4.75 -2.71 -5.07
N GLY A 9 4.21 -1.55 -5.45
CA GLY A 9 4.98 -0.39 -5.95
C GLY A 9 6.31 -0.05 -5.24
N LEU A 10 6.44 -0.34 -3.93
CA LEU A 10 7.65 -0.11 -3.12
C LEU A 10 8.63 -1.31 -2.98
N HIS A 11 8.23 -2.55 -3.30
CA HIS A 11 9.02 -3.78 -3.08
C HIS A 11 9.53 -4.45 -4.37
N TRP A 12 9.51 -3.75 -5.49
CA TRP A 12 9.98 -4.29 -6.78
C TRP A 12 11.43 -4.82 -6.72
N GLU A 13 12.29 -4.20 -5.90
CA GLU A 13 13.67 -4.67 -5.70
C GLU A 13 13.73 -6.03 -4.98
N CYS A 14 12.78 -6.30 -4.08
CA CYS A 14 12.67 -7.60 -3.41
C CYS A 14 12.19 -8.70 -4.36
N GLU A 15 11.26 -8.38 -5.27
CA GLU A 15 10.82 -9.29 -6.32
C GLU A 15 11.96 -9.62 -7.31
N GLU A 16 12.77 -8.62 -7.69
CA GLU A 16 13.94 -8.81 -8.57
C GLU A 16 15.09 -9.58 -7.90
N ALA A 17 15.33 -9.33 -6.61
CA ALA A 17 16.26 -10.12 -5.81
C ALA A 17 15.78 -11.57 -5.65
N ALA A 18 14.46 -11.78 -5.49
CA ALA A 18 13.86 -13.11 -5.37
C ALA A 18 13.80 -13.87 -6.72
N THR A 19 13.61 -13.18 -7.84
CA THR A 19 13.61 -13.77 -9.20
C THR A 19 15.02 -13.93 -9.80
N GLY A 20 16.07 -13.50 -9.09
CA GLY A 20 17.46 -13.67 -9.53
C GLY A 20 17.83 -12.85 -10.77
N THR A 21 17.00 -11.89 -11.17
CA THR A 21 17.14 -11.17 -12.46
C THR A 21 18.37 -10.25 -12.49
N ARG A 22 18.94 -9.89 -11.32
CA ARG A 22 20.24 -9.18 -11.24
C ARG A 22 21.48 -10.06 -11.50
N TYR A 23 21.35 -11.39 -11.55
CA TYR A 23 22.52 -12.29 -11.62
C TYR A 23 22.87 -12.84 -13.01
N LEU A 24 22.07 -12.60 -14.04
CA LEU A 24 22.37 -13.13 -15.38
C LEU A 24 23.11 -12.17 -16.32
N ASN A 25 23.49 -10.97 -15.86
CA ASN A 25 24.21 -10.00 -16.70
C ASN A 25 25.58 -9.57 -16.17
N ARG A 26 26.25 -10.42 -15.38
CA ARG A 26 27.69 -10.28 -15.11
C ARG A 26 28.44 -11.50 -15.63
N LYS A 27 28.96 -11.37 -16.85
CA LYS A 27 30.00 -12.25 -17.41
C LYS A 27 31.27 -12.12 -16.56
N THR A 28 31.33 -12.80 -15.42
CA THR A 28 32.59 -13.13 -14.74
C THR A 28 32.35 -14.39 -13.94
N GLY A 29 33.04 -15.47 -14.31
CA GLY A 29 32.86 -16.79 -13.72
C GLY A 29 33.16 -16.85 -12.22
N SER A 30 32.61 -17.91 -11.62
CA SER A 30 32.93 -18.41 -10.29
C SER A 30 32.57 -17.49 -9.12
N THR A 31 31.38 -17.68 -8.56
CA THR A 31 31.21 -18.38 -7.26
C THR A 31 29.72 -18.65 -7.04
N ALA A 32 29.41 -19.78 -6.40
CA ALA A 32 28.06 -20.14 -5.98
C ALA A 32 27.46 -19.02 -5.11
N GLU A 33 26.52 -18.26 -5.68
CA GLU A 33 25.84 -17.18 -4.97
C GLU A 33 24.88 -17.75 -3.93
N LYS A 34 25.15 -17.32 -2.70
CA LYS A 34 24.45 -17.59 -1.45
C LYS A 34 22.93 -17.48 -1.63
N GLY A 35 22.27 -18.63 -1.81
CA GLY A 35 20.86 -18.74 -1.46
C GLY A 35 20.68 -18.31 0.01
N HIS A 36 19.56 -17.64 0.31
CA HIS A 36 19.24 -17.26 1.69
C HIS A 36 19.37 -18.50 2.59
N PRO A 37 20.16 -18.48 3.68
CA PRO A 37 20.47 -19.68 4.46
C PRO A 37 19.21 -20.40 4.95
N THR A 38 18.12 -19.65 5.19
CA THR A 38 16.79 -20.21 5.49
C THR A 38 16.22 -21.07 4.36
N MET A 39 16.34 -20.66 3.09
CA MET A 39 15.88 -21.45 1.95
C MET A 39 16.72 -22.72 1.78
N ALA A 40 18.02 -22.63 2.04
CA ALA A 40 18.88 -23.82 2.07
C ALA A 40 18.42 -24.81 3.17
N MET A 41 18.07 -24.31 4.36
CA MET A 41 17.55 -25.14 5.48
C MET A 41 16.20 -25.80 5.16
N LEU A 42 15.31 -25.11 4.43
CA LEU A 42 14.02 -25.67 4.01
C LEU A 42 14.16 -26.86 3.03
N LEU A 43 15.30 -26.96 2.34
CA LEU A 43 15.54 -27.96 1.30
C LEU A 43 16.39 -29.16 1.77
N VAL A 44 16.87 -29.18 3.03
CA VAL A 44 17.77 -30.25 3.53
C VAL A 44 17.03 -31.59 3.68
N CYS A 45 15.97 -31.62 4.48
CA CYS A 45 15.15 -32.82 4.68
C CYS A 45 13.78 -32.46 5.28
N LYS A 46 12.82 -33.41 5.22
CA LYS A 46 11.45 -33.23 5.73
C LYS A 46 11.40 -32.86 7.22
N ALA A 47 12.33 -33.37 8.03
CA ALA A 47 12.41 -33.08 9.46
C ALA A 47 12.86 -31.63 9.70
N MET A 48 13.98 -31.22 9.09
CA MET A 48 14.48 -29.85 9.20
C MET A 48 13.49 -28.83 8.65
N PHE A 49 12.81 -29.14 7.54
CA PHE A 49 11.71 -28.31 7.03
C PHE A 49 10.63 -28.09 8.09
N ARG A 50 10.17 -29.16 8.75
CA ARG A 50 9.15 -29.06 9.81
C ARG A 50 9.64 -28.22 10.99
N ASP A 51 10.87 -28.44 11.45
CA ASP A 51 11.44 -27.71 12.58
C ASP A 51 11.56 -26.23 12.26
N VAL A 52 12.03 -25.88 11.06
CA VAL A 52 12.08 -24.50 10.57
C VAL A 52 10.68 -23.92 10.49
N CYS A 53 9.69 -24.63 9.93
CA CYS A 53 8.31 -24.14 9.87
C CYS A 53 7.68 -23.94 11.26
N GLU A 54 7.95 -24.80 12.24
CA GLU A 54 7.49 -24.61 13.61
C GLU A 54 8.17 -23.42 14.29
N VAL A 55 9.45 -23.17 14.04
CA VAL A 55 10.15 -21.96 14.53
C VAL A 55 9.60 -20.68 13.88
N LEU A 56 9.26 -20.74 12.59
CA LEU A 56 8.67 -19.61 11.87
C LEU A 56 7.21 -19.36 12.25
N LYS A 57 6.54 -20.37 12.85
CA LYS A 57 5.14 -20.28 13.24
C LYS A 57 4.91 -19.13 14.23
N GLY A 58 4.17 -18.12 13.79
CA GLY A 58 3.84 -16.96 14.60
C GLY A 58 4.98 -15.96 14.79
N SER A 59 6.08 -16.05 14.03
CA SER A 59 7.06 -14.96 13.84
C SER A 59 6.96 -14.32 12.46
N LEU A 60 6.38 -15.03 11.47
CA LEU A 60 6.15 -14.52 10.13
C LEU A 60 5.15 -13.35 10.08
N THR A 61 5.37 -12.47 9.11
CA THR A 61 4.38 -11.51 8.59
C THR A 61 3.80 -12.07 7.31
N TYR A 62 2.48 -12.10 7.22
CA TYR A 62 1.78 -12.55 6.03
C TYR A 62 1.35 -11.33 5.22
N HIS A 63 1.68 -11.33 3.94
CA HIS A 63 1.41 -10.20 3.05
C HIS A 63 0.32 -10.59 2.05
N PHE A 64 -0.71 -9.75 1.93
CA PHE A 64 -1.76 -9.87 0.91
C PHE A 64 -1.75 -8.62 0.04
N THR A 65 -1.77 -8.81 -1.28
CA THR A 65 -1.64 -7.71 -2.24
C THR A 65 -2.86 -7.55 -3.14
N ASP A 66 -3.89 -8.35 -2.90
CA ASP A 66 -5.10 -8.44 -3.70
C ASP A 66 -6.30 -8.73 -2.77
N LEU A 67 -7.38 -7.97 -2.98
CA LEU A 67 -8.57 -8.04 -2.14
C LEU A 67 -9.32 -9.37 -2.33
N ASN A 68 -9.34 -9.92 -3.55
CA ASN A 68 -10.03 -11.18 -3.83
C ASN A 68 -9.33 -12.36 -3.15
N THR A 69 -8.00 -12.39 -3.16
CA THR A 69 -7.18 -13.39 -2.47
C THR A 69 -7.36 -13.30 -0.95
N LEU A 70 -7.39 -12.07 -0.42
CA LEU A 70 -7.66 -11.84 1.01
C LEU A 70 -9.07 -12.29 1.40
N ASP A 71 -10.07 -11.96 0.58
CA ASP A 71 -11.45 -12.39 0.77
C ASP A 71 -11.59 -13.91 0.73
N TYR A 72 -11.07 -14.58 -0.29
CA TYR A 72 -11.03 -16.04 -0.37
C TYR A 72 -10.38 -16.65 0.87
N TRP A 73 -9.19 -16.16 1.26
CA TRP A 73 -8.47 -16.66 2.42
C TRP A 73 -9.24 -16.46 3.72
N SER A 74 -9.90 -15.31 3.91
CA SER A 74 -10.67 -15.00 5.12
C SER A 74 -11.83 -15.99 5.36
N HIS A 75 -12.34 -16.61 4.30
CA HIS A 75 -13.44 -17.59 4.34
C HIS A 75 -12.98 -19.05 4.36
N MET A 76 -11.69 -19.35 4.19
CA MET A 76 -11.21 -20.73 4.20
C MET A 76 -11.45 -21.40 5.56
N ILE A 77 -12.08 -22.58 5.58
CA ILE A 77 -12.32 -23.29 6.83
C ILE A 77 -11.01 -23.96 7.30
N PRO A 78 -10.60 -23.78 8.57
CA PRO A 78 -9.47 -24.53 9.13
C PRO A 78 -9.71 -26.03 9.03
N VAL A 79 -8.72 -26.78 8.53
CA VAL A 79 -8.84 -28.24 8.41
C VAL A 79 -8.43 -28.86 9.75
N SER A 80 -9.37 -29.53 10.41
CA SER A 80 -9.17 -30.14 11.74
C SER A 80 -8.35 -31.44 11.73
N GLN A 81 -7.83 -31.88 10.58
CA GLN A 81 -7.08 -33.13 10.48
C GLN A 81 -5.63 -32.95 10.97
N PRO A 82 -5.08 -33.94 11.68
CA PRO A 82 -3.67 -33.92 12.07
C PRO A 82 -2.79 -33.85 10.81
N PRO A 83 -1.76 -33.00 10.78
CA PRO A 83 -0.97 -32.78 9.58
C PRO A 83 -0.20 -34.04 9.18
N SER A 84 -0.77 -34.82 8.26
CA SER A 84 -0.17 -36.07 7.75
C SER A 84 1.05 -35.78 6.85
N LEU A 85 1.11 -34.58 6.28
CA LEU A 85 2.15 -34.10 5.38
C LEU A 85 2.87 -32.89 5.98
N ALA A 86 4.20 -32.83 5.85
CA ALA A 86 5.02 -31.74 6.41
C ALA A 86 4.61 -30.35 5.87
N TYR A 87 4.10 -30.30 4.64
CA TYR A 87 3.60 -29.06 4.03
C TYR A 87 2.32 -28.52 4.68
N GLN A 88 1.59 -29.32 5.47
CA GLN A 88 0.35 -28.85 6.12
C GLN A 88 0.59 -27.87 7.28
N VAL A 89 1.81 -27.79 7.80
CA VAL A 89 2.21 -26.83 8.83
C VAL A 89 2.16 -25.39 8.30
N VAL A 90 2.41 -25.21 7.00
CA VAL A 90 2.36 -23.91 6.30
C VAL A 90 1.11 -23.78 5.42
N SER A 91 0.15 -24.70 5.54
CA SER A 91 -1.09 -24.61 4.76
C SER A 91 -1.91 -23.39 5.20
N PRO A 92 -2.43 -22.58 4.25
CA PRO A 92 -3.27 -21.41 4.52
C PRO A 92 -4.35 -21.56 5.61
N PRO A 93 -5.09 -22.69 5.73
CA PRO A 93 -6.07 -22.91 6.80
C PRO A 93 -5.48 -23.00 8.22
N ASN A 94 -4.21 -23.37 8.38
CA ASN A 94 -3.59 -23.68 9.68
C ASN A 94 -2.60 -22.60 10.15
N LEU A 95 -2.53 -21.47 9.44
CA LEU A 95 -1.60 -20.41 9.74
C LEU A 95 -1.99 -19.68 11.03
N VAL A 96 -1.07 -19.67 11.99
CA VAL A 96 -1.16 -18.79 13.15
C VAL A 96 -0.63 -17.42 12.75
N VAL A 97 -1.53 -16.54 12.31
CA VAL A 97 -1.20 -15.20 11.84
C VAL A 97 -1.22 -14.23 13.02
N LYS A 98 -0.04 -13.73 13.40
CA LYS A 98 0.11 -12.67 14.41
C LYS A 98 0.34 -11.30 13.79
N ASN A 99 1.04 -11.25 12.66
CA ASN A 99 1.31 -10.03 11.91
C ASN A 99 0.72 -10.22 10.51
N LEU A 100 -0.21 -9.34 10.14
CA LEU A 100 -0.84 -9.32 8.84
C LEU A 100 -0.54 -7.97 8.19
N GLU A 101 -0.08 -8.01 6.95
CA GLU A 101 0.16 -6.84 6.13
C GLU A 101 -0.67 -6.96 4.85
N ILE A 102 -1.38 -5.91 4.53
CA ILE A 102 -2.30 -5.84 3.40
C ILE A 102 -1.88 -4.62 2.59
N THR A 103 -1.63 -4.79 1.30
CA THR A 103 -1.26 -3.73 0.38
C THR A 103 -2.20 -3.74 -0.80
N LEU A 104 -3.09 -2.76 -0.88
CA LEU A 104 -4.12 -2.70 -1.92
C LEU A 104 -3.97 -1.41 -2.72
N ARG A 105 -3.94 -1.57 -4.04
CA ARG A 105 -4.13 -0.49 -5.01
C ARG A 105 -5.45 -0.72 -5.72
N LEU A 106 -6.44 0.12 -5.45
CA LEU A 106 -7.82 -0.06 -5.92
C LEU A 106 -8.24 1.10 -6.82
N PRO A 107 -9.28 0.95 -7.66
CA PRO A 107 -9.81 2.06 -8.44
C PRO A 107 -10.17 3.27 -7.57
N LEU A 108 -9.93 4.50 -8.04
CA LEU A 108 -10.35 5.70 -7.30
C LEU A 108 -11.87 5.72 -7.07
N SER A 109 -12.65 5.28 -8.06
CA SER A 109 -14.11 5.17 -7.97
C SER A 109 -14.57 4.29 -6.80
N PHE A 110 -13.85 3.20 -6.49
CA PHE A 110 -14.13 2.36 -5.33
C PHE A 110 -14.11 3.16 -4.01
N PHE A 111 -13.16 4.08 -3.86
CA PHE A 111 -13.07 4.90 -2.65
C PHE A 111 -14.20 5.92 -2.55
N HIS A 112 -14.66 6.45 -3.68
CA HIS A 112 -15.87 7.28 -3.73
C HIS A 112 -17.11 6.48 -3.33
N SER A 113 -17.32 5.30 -3.90
CA SER A 113 -18.44 4.43 -3.51
C SER A 113 -18.39 4.00 -2.05
N LEU A 114 -17.19 3.80 -1.48
CA LEU A 114 -17.02 3.48 -0.07
C LEU A 114 -17.43 4.66 0.84
N ALA A 115 -17.12 5.89 0.43
CA ALA A 115 -17.53 7.09 1.16
C ALA A 115 -19.05 7.28 1.10
N GLU A 116 -19.65 7.11 -0.08
CA GLU A 116 -21.12 7.16 -0.25
C GLU A 116 -21.83 6.10 0.60
N ASP A 117 -21.30 4.88 0.65
CA ASP A 117 -21.86 3.81 1.49
C ASP A 117 -21.85 4.14 2.99
N ALA A 118 -20.81 4.84 3.46
CA ALA A 118 -20.74 5.27 4.85
C ALA A 118 -21.84 6.31 5.19
N GLU A 119 -22.29 7.09 4.20
CA GLU A 119 -23.36 8.07 4.33
C GLU A 119 -24.76 7.49 4.07
N GLN A 120 -24.88 6.51 3.18
CA GLN A 120 -26.15 6.03 2.60
C GLN A 120 -26.50 4.59 3.02
N ALA A 121 -26.63 4.34 4.32
CA ALA A 121 -27.11 3.05 4.85
C ALA A 121 -28.53 2.60 4.37
N THR A 122 -29.14 3.22 3.34
CA THR A 122 -30.52 2.98 2.89
C THR A 122 -30.81 2.95 1.38
N SER A 123 -29.86 3.04 0.44
CA SER A 123 -30.18 2.89 -1.00
C SER A 123 -28.98 2.44 -1.83
N SER A 124 -29.13 1.40 -2.65
CA SER A 124 -28.02 0.84 -3.45
C SER A 124 -28.36 0.73 -4.94
N HIS A 125 -27.72 1.57 -5.74
CA HIS A 125 -27.49 1.34 -7.17
C HIS A 125 -26.00 1.56 -7.42
N PHE A 126 -25.24 0.47 -7.47
CA PHE A 126 -23.81 0.50 -7.81
C PHE A 126 -23.63 0.14 -9.29
N PRO A 127 -22.67 0.77 -10.00
CA PRO A 127 -22.32 0.37 -11.36
C PRO A 127 -21.78 -1.08 -11.38
N VAL A 128 -21.97 -1.74 -12.53
CA VAL A 128 -21.62 -3.15 -12.75
C VAL A 128 -20.10 -3.34 -12.63
N GLY A 129 -19.65 -4.17 -11.69
CA GLY A 129 -18.24 -4.49 -11.44
C GLY A 129 -17.66 -3.90 -10.15
N GLU A 130 -18.05 -2.68 -9.77
CA GLU A 130 -17.61 -2.05 -8.50
C GLU A 130 -18.33 -2.62 -7.28
N GLY A 131 -19.57 -3.07 -7.48
CA GLY A 131 -20.34 -3.78 -6.45
C GLY A 131 -19.59 -5.00 -5.88
N ASP A 132 -18.78 -5.69 -6.70
CA ASP A 132 -18.04 -6.87 -6.28
C ASP A 132 -16.85 -6.53 -5.37
N LEU A 133 -16.14 -5.43 -5.65
CA LEU A 133 -15.04 -4.95 -4.80
C LEU A 133 -15.57 -4.41 -3.47
N LEU A 134 -16.63 -3.60 -3.50
CA LEU A 134 -17.25 -3.07 -2.29
C LEU A 134 -17.84 -4.20 -1.43
N HIS A 135 -18.46 -5.20 -2.05
CA HIS A 135 -18.95 -6.38 -1.35
C HIS A 135 -17.81 -7.18 -0.70
N SER A 136 -16.73 -7.44 -1.45
CA SER A 136 -15.54 -8.11 -0.94
C SER A 136 -14.92 -7.33 0.22
N TRP A 137 -14.79 -6.01 0.11
CA TRP A 137 -14.30 -5.14 1.17
C TRP A 137 -15.17 -5.25 2.43
N ARG A 138 -16.50 -5.18 2.30
CA ARG A 138 -17.43 -5.31 3.44
C ARG A 138 -17.28 -6.66 4.15
N ARG A 139 -17.13 -7.71 3.36
CA ARG A 139 -17.14 -9.09 3.86
C ARG A 139 -15.80 -9.49 4.50
N VAL A 140 -14.68 -8.97 3.99
CA VAL A 140 -13.36 -9.45 4.39
C VAL A 140 -13.05 -9.12 5.85
N TRP A 141 -13.39 -7.92 6.34
CA TRP A 141 -12.98 -7.49 7.68
C TRP A 141 -13.66 -8.27 8.81
N PRO A 142 -14.98 -8.50 8.81
CA PRO A 142 -15.62 -9.38 9.81
C PRO A 142 -15.09 -10.82 9.74
N SER A 143 -14.88 -11.35 8.53
CA SER A 143 -14.36 -12.71 8.34
C SER A 143 -12.92 -12.85 8.86
N LEU A 144 -12.06 -11.86 8.61
CA LEU A 144 -10.72 -11.78 9.17
C LEU A 144 -10.73 -11.67 10.68
N ALA A 145 -11.57 -10.79 11.24
CA ALA A 145 -11.70 -10.62 12.68
C ALA A 145 -12.06 -11.95 13.36
N ARG A 146 -13.05 -12.69 12.82
CA ARG A 146 -13.43 -14.02 13.33
C ARG A 146 -12.29 -15.04 13.18
N ARG A 147 -11.64 -15.09 12.01
CA ARG A 147 -10.57 -16.06 11.72
C ARG A 147 -9.37 -15.86 12.65
N LEU A 148 -9.01 -14.61 12.93
CA LEU A 148 -7.77 -14.24 13.61
C LEU A 148 -7.99 -13.67 15.01
N GLN A 149 -9.20 -13.78 15.55
CA GLN A 149 -9.64 -13.23 16.84
C GLN A 149 -8.62 -13.41 17.97
N ASN A 150 -8.03 -14.61 18.06
CA ASN A 150 -7.13 -14.98 19.16
C ASN A 150 -5.64 -14.94 18.79
N THR A 151 -5.29 -14.61 17.55
CA THR A 151 -3.90 -14.69 17.08
C THR A 151 -3.37 -13.36 16.58
N LEU A 152 -4.22 -12.52 15.95
CA LEU A 152 -3.80 -11.25 15.37
C LEU A 152 -3.30 -10.32 16.46
N ARG A 153 -2.09 -9.80 16.27
CA ARG A 153 -1.45 -8.81 17.15
C ARG A 153 -1.20 -7.50 16.44
N ARG A 154 -0.83 -7.55 15.16
CA ARG A 154 -0.57 -6.37 14.34
C ARG A 154 -1.21 -6.51 12.98
N LEU A 155 -1.90 -5.46 12.55
CA LEU A 155 -2.44 -5.31 11.21
C LEU A 155 -1.84 -4.06 10.58
N THR A 156 -1.18 -4.18 9.44
CA THR A 156 -0.74 -3.05 8.64
C THR A 156 -1.52 -3.03 7.33
N VAL A 157 -2.13 -1.91 6.98
CA VAL A 157 -2.93 -1.74 5.76
C VAL A 157 -2.35 -0.58 4.96
N TRP A 158 -1.72 -0.89 3.84
CA TRP A 158 -1.26 0.05 2.84
C TRP A 158 -2.34 0.21 1.78
N LEU A 159 -2.76 1.45 1.54
CA LEU A 159 -3.75 1.77 0.52
C LEU A 159 -3.20 2.78 -0.46
N ASP A 160 -3.60 2.63 -1.71
CA ASP A 160 -3.40 3.58 -2.79
C ASP A 160 -4.52 3.42 -3.83
N HIS A 161 -4.62 4.35 -4.77
CA HIS A 161 -5.44 4.18 -5.96
C HIS A 161 -4.62 4.18 -7.25
N ASP A 162 -5.21 3.64 -8.31
CA ASP A 162 -4.59 3.53 -9.63
C ASP A 162 -4.63 4.82 -10.45
N ASP A 163 -5.60 5.70 -10.17
CA ASP A 163 -5.77 7.00 -10.84
C ASP A 163 -4.57 7.94 -10.63
N LYS A 164 -4.38 8.90 -11.53
CA LYS A 164 -3.34 9.94 -11.49
C LYS A 164 -3.68 11.10 -10.54
N GLN A 165 -4.97 11.28 -10.22
CA GLN A 165 -5.44 12.31 -9.32
C GLN A 165 -4.84 12.20 -7.91
N THR A 166 -4.88 13.28 -7.12
CA THR A 166 -4.34 13.29 -5.75
C THR A 166 -5.15 12.39 -4.80
N TRP A 167 -4.44 11.78 -3.85
CA TRP A 167 -5.04 11.02 -2.74
C TRP A 167 -6.03 11.86 -1.89
N THR A 168 -5.96 13.19 -2.00
CA THR A 168 -6.83 14.09 -1.24
C THR A 168 -8.32 13.98 -1.63
N LEU A 169 -8.63 13.29 -2.73
CA LEU A 169 -10.00 12.95 -3.11
C LEU A 169 -10.60 11.79 -2.30
N VAL A 170 -9.79 11.05 -1.53
CA VAL A 170 -10.19 9.85 -0.80
C VAL A 170 -10.61 10.17 0.64
N ASP A 171 -11.75 9.62 1.07
CA ASP A 171 -12.19 9.72 2.47
C ASP A 171 -11.48 8.69 3.36
N GLU A 172 -10.37 9.13 3.97
CA GLU A 172 -9.57 8.29 4.87
C GLU A 172 -10.33 7.83 6.11
N ARG A 173 -11.24 8.67 6.60
CA ARG A 173 -12.03 8.37 7.80
C ARG A 173 -13.06 7.29 7.52
N ALA A 174 -13.73 7.34 6.37
CA ALA A 174 -14.63 6.27 5.92
C ALA A 174 -13.90 4.93 5.87
N ILE A 175 -12.72 4.88 5.22
CA ILE A 175 -11.86 3.69 5.16
C ILE A 175 -11.54 3.14 6.55
N VAL A 176 -10.96 3.99 7.41
CA VAL A 176 -10.50 3.55 8.74
C VAL A 176 -11.68 3.10 9.58
N SER A 177 -12.82 3.80 9.52
CA SER A 177 -14.04 3.42 10.25
C SER A 177 -14.53 2.04 9.84
N HIS A 178 -14.54 1.73 8.54
CA HIS A 178 -15.04 0.48 8.02
C HIS A 178 -14.21 -0.72 8.51
N VAL A 179 -12.89 -0.60 8.45
CA VAL A 179 -11.98 -1.67 8.91
C VAL A 179 -12.08 -1.83 10.43
N THR A 180 -12.05 -0.71 11.17
CA THR A 180 -11.98 -0.72 12.63
C THR A 180 -13.31 -1.07 13.30
N ALA A 181 -14.43 -0.93 12.59
CA ALA A 181 -15.73 -1.47 13.02
C ALA A 181 -15.69 -2.99 13.21
N SER A 182 -14.87 -3.70 12.42
CA SER A 182 -14.72 -5.16 12.49
C SER A 182 -13.47 -5.59 13.26
N ILE A 183 -12.34 -4.90 13.07
CA ILE A 183 -11.05 -5.23 13.68
C ILE A 183 -10.73 -4.19 14.74
N SER A 184 -10.98 -4.56 15.99
CA SER A 184 -10.71 -3.73 17.17
C SER A 184 -10.23 -4.60 18.34
N PRO A 185 -9.71 -4.01 19.42
CA PRO A 185 -9.40 -4.78 20.63
C PRO A 185 -10.59 -5.55 21.22
N GLY A 186 -11.83 -5.09 20.96
CA GLY A 186 -13.04 -5.79 21.41
C GLY A 186 -13.33 -7.08 20.63
N THR A 187 -13.06 -7.09 19.32
CA THR A 187 -13.26 -8.27 18.46
C THR A 187 -12.03 -9.16 18.36
N CYS A 188 -10.83 -8.58 18.50
CA CYS A 188 -9.54 -9.26 18.46
C CYS A 188 -8.75 -8.92 19.75
N PRO A 189 -8.93 -9.65 20.85
CA PRO A 189 -8.34 -9.29 22.15
C PRO A 189 -6.81 -9.27 22.19
N SER A 190 -6.15 -9.99 21.27
CA SER A 190 -4.68 -9.98 21.14
C SER A 190 -4.14 -8.81 20.32
N LEU A 191 -5.01 -8.00 19.72
CA LEU A 191 -4.64 -6.92 18.83
C LEU A 191 -3.95 -5.80 19.63
N MET A 192 -2.70 -5.53 19.29
CA MET A 192 -1.89 -4.48 19.89
C MET A 192 -1.95 -3.19 19.08
N GLN A 193 -2.00 -3.31 17.74
CA GLN A 193 -1.93 -2.15 16.85
C GLN A 193 -2.54 -2.44 15.47
N VAL A 194 -3.23 -1.45 14.92
CA VAL A 194 -3.60 -1.34 13.52
C VAL A 194 -2.88 -0.13 12.94
N THR A 195 -2.14 -0.29 11.85
CA THR A 195 -1.43 0.80 11.18
C THR A 195 -1.99 0.97 9.78
N PHE A 196 -2.42 2.17 9.41
CA PHE A 196 -2.74 2.52 8.03
C PHE A 196 -1.61 3.33 7.43
N ASN A 197 -1.06 2.85 6.32
CA ASN A 197 -0.06 3.55 5.52
C ASN A 197 -0.76 4.19 4.31
N LEU A 198 -1.03 5.49 4.41
CA LEU A 198 -1.79 6.27 3.43
C LEU A 198 -0.88 7.31 2.75
N PRO A 199 -1.13 7.66 1.47
CA PRO A 199 -0.42 8.76 0.84
C PRO A 199 -0.54 10.09 1.60
N LYS A 200 0.49 10.93 1.48
CA LYS A 200 0.45 12.31 1.97
C LYS A 200 -0.65 13.08 1.25
N LEU A 201 -1.23 14.04 1.97
CA LEU A 201 -2.32 14.88 1.48
C LEU A 201 -1.76 16.23 1.08
N HIS A 202 -2.35 16.82 0.04
CA HIS A 202 -2.03 18.19 -0.32
C HIS A 202 -2.70 19.15 0.68
N PRO A 203 -1.96 20.03 1.39
CA PRO A 203 -2.48 20.85 2.50
C PRO A 203 -3.74 21.65 2.15
N LYS A 204 -3.80 22.21 0.93
CA LYS A 204 -4.94 23.01 0.44
C LYS A 204 -6.26 22.26 0.33
N HIS A 205 -6.21 20.95 0.12
CA HIS A 205 -7.40 20.13 -0.13
C HIS A 205 -7.75 19.26 1.09
N GLU A 206 -7.01 19.38 2.18
CA GLU A 206 -7.28 18.64 3.41
C GLU A 206 -8.62 19.05 4.04
N SER A 207 -9.45 18.06 4.36
CA SER A 207 -10.70 18.27 5.10
C SER A 207 -10.65 17.51 6.42
N PRO A 208 -10.78 18.18 7.59
CA PRO A 208 -10.82 17.50 8.88
C PRO A 208 -11.96 16.48 9.02
N LEU A 209 -13.03 16.62 8.21
CA LEU A 209 -14.16 15.71 8.19
C LEU A 209 -13.89 14.41 7.44
N ARG A 210 -12.95 14.41 6.49
CA ARG A 210 -12.63 13.28 5.60
C ARG A 210 -11.26 12.68 5.89
N HIS A 211 -10.32 13.51 6.37
CA HIS A 211 -8.92 13.16 6.48
C HIS A 211 -8.41 13.21 7.92
N PHE A 212 -7.33 12.47 8.17
CA PHE A 212 -6.56 12.55 9.41
C PHE A 212 -5.42 13.56 9.24
N SER A 213 -5.75 14.84 9.45
CA SER A 213 -4.81 15.97 9.41
C SER A 213 -4.57 16.60 10.79
N LYS A 214 -3.60 17.52 10.88
CA LYS A 214 -3.29 18.29 12.09
C LYS A 214 -4.53 19.06 12.56
N GLY A 215 -4.91 18.91 13.82
CA GLY A 215 -6.10 19.55 14.41
C GLY A 215 -7.43 18.82 14.17
N SER A 216 -7.43 17.73 13.39
CA SER A 216 -8.61 16.88 13.21
C SER A 216 -8.78 15.89 14.37
N ARG A 217 -9.96 15.24 14.47
CA ARG A 217 -10.22 14.22 15.50
C ARG A 217 -9.27 13.04 15.31
N ASN A 218 -8.54 12.69 16.36
CA ASN A 218 -7.63 11.54 16.36
C ASN A 218 -8.36 10.22 16.03
N PRO A 219 -7.69 9.27 15.35
CA PRO A 219 -8.21 7.92 15.16
C PRO A 219 -8.36 7.21 16.52
N PRO A 220 -9.04 6.03 16.57
CA PRO A 220 -9.06 5.20 17.77
C PRO A 220 -7.66 4.92 18.32
N SER A 221 -7.50 4.75 19.63
CA SER A 221 -6.17 4.61 20.28
C SER A 221 -5.36 3.39 19.83
N SER A 222 -6.03 2.35 19.30
CA SER A 222 -5.39 1.17 18.72
C SER A 222 -4.94 1.37 17.27
N VAL A 223 -5.24 2.52 16.67
CA VAL A 223 -5.00 2.83 15.26
C VAL A 223 -3.91 3.90 15.14
N LYS A 224 -2.89 3.60 14.35
CA LYS A 224 -1.84 4.51 13.93
C LYS A 224 -2.04 4.86 12.45
N ILE A 225 -1.98 6.14 12.10
CA ILE A 225 -1.92 6.59 10.71
C ILE A 225 -0.49 6.97 10.41
N GLU A 226 0.09 6.35 9.39
CA GLU A 226 1.38 6.67 8.82
C GLU A 226 1.15 7.27 7.42
N LYS A 227 1.89 8.32 7.11
CA LYS A 227 1.77 9.06 5.86
C LYS A 227 3.03 8.87 5.03
N ARG A 228 2.86 8.49 3.77
CA ARG A 228 3.97 8.18 2.85
C ARG A 228 3.86 8.99 1.57
N PHE A 229 4.99 9.20 0.90
CA PHE A 229 4.95 9.77 -0.44
C PHE A 229 4.34 8.79 -1.44
N ARG A 230 3.60 9.34 -2.41
CA ARG A 230 2.95 8.55 -3.45
C ARG A 230 3.87 8.41 -4.67
N GLN A 231 3.61 7.40 -5.48
CA GLN A 231 4.33 7.18 -6.72
C GLN A 231 3.81 8.12 -7.81
N CYS A 232 4.64 9.07 -8.27
CA CYS A 232 4.30 10.05 -9.33
C CYS A 232 4.51 9.52 -10.77
N ARG A 233 4.82 8.22 -10.94
CA ARG A 233 5.07 7.60 -12.26
C ARG A 233 4.00 6.56 -12.53
N HIS A 234 3.27 6.72 -13.61
CA HIS A 234 2.14 5.89 -13.99
C HIS A 234 2.42 5.19 -15.32
N TYR A 235 1.87 3.99 -15.46
CA TYR A 235 1.88 3.27 -16.73
C TYR A 235 0.65 3.71 -17.53
N GLU A 236 0.85 4.06 -18.80
CA GLU A 236 -0.23 4.35 -19.73
C GLU A 236 -0.02 3.56 -21.03
N GLU A 237 -1.09 2.96 -21.54
CA GLU A 237 -1.09 2.27 -22.82
C GLU A 237 -1.71 3.22 -23.86
N THR A 238 -0.88 3.77 -24.74
CA THR A 238 -1.30 4.80 -25.73
C THR A 238 -1.87 4.19 -26.99
N ALA A 239 -1.44 2.97 -27.32
CA ALA A 239 -1.98 2.11 -28.36
C ALA A 239 -1.74 0.64 -27.96
N GLU A 240 -2.38 -0.30 -28.65
CA GLU A 240 -2.23 -1.73 -28.34
C GLU A 240 -0.74 -2.15 -28.40
N GLY A 241 -0.19 -2.53 -27.23
CA GLY A 241 1.23 -2.89 -27.11
C GLY A 241 2.22 -1.70 -27.11
N GLU A 242 1.74 -0.47 -27.28
CA GLU A 242 2.54 0.75 -27.11
C GLU A 242 2.36 1.29 -25.69
N HIS A 243 3.47 1.55 -25.03
CA HIS A 243 3.47 1.78 -23.61
C HIS A 243 4.34 2.98 -23.27
N ASN A 244 3.76 3.90 -22.52
CA ASN A 244 4.45 5.10 -22.05
C ASN A 244 4.43 5.15 -20.52
N VAL A 245 5.50 5.71 -19.97
CA VAL A 245 5.54 6.09 -18.56
C VAL A 245 5.15 7.55 -18.51
N VAL A 246 3.95 7.81 -18.01
CA VAL A 246 3.49 9.17 -17.76
C VAL A 246 3.89 9.54 -16.35
N TRP A 247 4.27 10.79 -16.19
CA TRP A 247 4.61 11.36 -14.91
C TRP A 247 3.51 12.34 -14.52
N GLU A 248 3.03 12.24 -13.30
CA GLU A 248 1.94 13.06 -12.76
C GLU A 248 2.30 13.48 -11.34
N PRO A 249 2.26 14.79 -11.04
CA PRO A 249 2.59 15.31 -9.72
C PRO A 249 1.78 14.71 -8.58
N ASP A 250 2.42 14.50 -7.43
CA ASP A 250 1.71 14.44 -6.15
C ASP A 250 2.51 15.14 -5.06
N PHE A 251 1.85 15.47 -3.95
CA PHE A 251 2.46 16.25 -2.88
C PHE A 251 3.63 15.49 -2.21
N PRO A 252 4.81 16.12 -2.03
CA PRO A 252 5.20 17.51 -2.31
C PRO A 252 5.60 17.75 -3.78
N ILE A 253 5.10 18.84 -4.36
CA ILE A 253 5.22 19.19 -5.79
C ILE A 253 6.56 19.90 -6.10
N THR A 254 7.21 20.53 -5.13
CA THR A 254 8.49 21.26 -5.28
C THR A 254 9.68 20.35 -5.54
N HIS A 255 9.64 19.09 -5.09
CA HIS A 255 10.61 18.07 -5.51
C HIS A 255 10.72 17.99 -7.02
N GLU A 256 9.59 18.16 -7.69
CA GLU A 256 9.43 18.09 -9.12
C GLU A 256 9.98 19.33 -9.82
N MET A 257 10.01 20.46 -9.11
CA MET A 257 10.58 21.74 -9.57
C MET A 257 12.11 21.77 -9.50
N LEU A 258 12.69 21.04 -8.54
CA LEU A 258 14.14 20.90 -8.40
C LEU A 258 14.73 19.95 -9.44
N TRP A 259 13.91 19.14 -10.11
CA TRP A 259 14.36 18.37 -11.24
C TRP A 259 14.47 19.29 -12.47
N PRO A 260 15.66 19.46 -13.07
CA PRO A 260 15.76 20.16 -14.34
C PRO A 260 14.86 19.42 -15.33
N ARG A 261 13.85 20.11 -15.91
CA ARG A 261 13.27 19.66 -17.19
C ARG A 261 14.46 19.46 -18.11
N GLY A 262 14.75 18.20 -18.43
CA GLY A 262 16.00 17.81 -19.06
C GLY A 262 16.32 18.74 -20.22
N PHE A 263 17.50 19.35 -20.14
CA PHE A 263 18.29 19.60 -21.33
C PHE A 263 18.23 18.32 -22.18
N GLU A 264 17.74 18.44 -23.41
CA GLU A 264 17.77 17.34 -24.38
C GLU A 264 19.22 16.83 -24.48
N GLY A 265 19.51 15.64 -23.95
CA GLY A 265 20.78 14.98 -24.22
C GLY A 265 21.47 14.16 -23.13
N GLU A 266 21.04 14.16 -21.87
CA GLU A 266 21.69 13.29 -20.86
C GLU A 266 21.00 11.92 -20.70
N PRO A 267 21.72 10.81 -20.89
CA PRO A 267 21.23 9.46 -20.65
C PRO A 267 21.77 8.93 -19.33
N ASP A 268 21.00 9.02 -18.24
CA ASP A 268 20.91 8.02 -17.15
C ASP A 268 20.05 8.58 -16.00
N PRO A 269 19.47 7.72 -15.14
CA PRO A 269 18.36 8.15 -14.31
C PRO A 269 18.80 9.20 -13.28
N PRO A 270 17.84 10.06 -12.87
CA PRO A 270 18.00 10.98 -11.76
C PRO A 270 18.75 10.37 -10.56
N ILE A 271 19.65 11.12 -9.92
CA ILE A 271 20.07 10.79 -8.56
C ILE A 271 18.79 10.71 -7.73
N PRO A 272 18.48 9.56 -7.10
CA PRO A 272 17.28 9.46 -6.27
C PRO A 272 17.37 10.49 -5.15
N ILE A 273 16.34 11.32 -5.02
CA ILE A 273 16.20 12.20 -3.85
C ILE A 273 16.20 11.33 -2.60
N ARG A 274 16.91 11.78 -1.56
CA ARG A 274 16.88 11.08 -0.27
C ARG A 274 15.53 11.30 0.40
N LEU A 275 15.11 10.34 1.21
CA LEU A 275 13.82 10.44 1.90
C LEU A 275 13.78 11.70 2.79
N GLU A 276 14.90 12.02 3.44
CA GLU A 276 15.04 13.19 4.30
C GLU A 276 14.87 14.51 3.53
N GLU A 277 15.43 14.60 2.32
CA GLU A 277 15.27 15.78 1.46
C GLU A 277 13.81 15.94 1.00
N LEU A 278 13.12 14.84 0.71
CA LEU A 278 11.71 14.87 0.34
C LEU A 278 10.81 15.24 1.54
N GLU A 279 11.19 14.87 2.75
CA GLU A 279 10.53 15.32 3.99
C GLU A 279 10.73 16.81 4.25
N GLU A 280 11.94 17.34 4.03
CA GLU A 280 12.21 18.79 4.14
C GLU A 280 11.36 19.60 3.16
N LEU A 281 11.24 19.13 1.91
CA LEU A 281 10.41 19.78 0.90
C LEU A 281 8.92 19.77 1.27
N GLU A 282 8.45 18.67 1.86
CA GLU A 282 7.06 18.60 2.34
C GLU A 282 6.77 19.61 3.44
N VAL A 283 7.68 19.75 4.41
CA VAL A 283 7.55 20.76 5.47
C VAL A 283 7.54 22.16 4.87
N PHE A 284 8.48 22.44 3.97
CA PHE A 284 8.60 23.73 3.30
C PHE A 284 7.32 24.11 2.53
N GLU A 285 6.79 23.21 1.70
CA GLU A 285 5.55 23.47 0.96
C GLU A 285 4.35 23.68 1.86
N ARG A 286 4.25 22.90 2.94
CA ARG A 286 3.16 23.05 3.91
C ARG A 286 3.21 24.41 4.59
N GLU A 287 4.39 24.85 5.04
CA GLU A 287 4.59 26.18 5.65
C GLU A 287 4.28 27.32 4.66
N LEU A 288 4.66 27.15 3.40
CA LEU A 288 4.39 28.10 2.33
C LEU A 288 2.87 28.26 2.10
N MET A 289 2.16 27.14 2.05
CA MET A 289 0.69 27.11 1.91
C MET A 289 -0.02 27.68 3.14
N GLU A 290 0.44 27.35 4.36
CA GLU A 290 -0.07 27.91 5.62
C GLU A 290 0.14 29.43 5.69
N SER A 291 1.16 29.95 5.02
CA SER A 291 1.45 31.38 4.90
C SER A 291 0.61 32.10 3.84
N GLY A 292 -0.30 31.39 3.16
CA GLY A 292 -1.25 31.95 2.18
C GLY A 292 -0.72 32.00 0.74
N TYR A 293 0.40 31.34 0.43
CA TYR A 293 0.86 31.17 -0.94
C TYR A 293 0.19 29.95 -1.55
N ASP A 294 -0.76 30.19 -2.45
CA ASP A 294 -1.55 29.15 -3.11
C ASP A 294 -0.76 28.30 -4.12
N ASP A 295 0.42 28.79 -4.52
CA ASP A 295 1.22 28.20 -5.58
C ASP A 295 2.72 28.41 -5.31
N PRO A 296 3.48 27.34 -4.97
CA PRO A 296 4.92 27.40 -4.81
C PRO A 296 5.64 27.94 -6.06
N TRP A 297 5.07 27.78 -7.26
CA TRP A 297 5.59 28.35 -8.51
C TRP A 297 5.62 29.87 -8.49
N SER A 298 4.51 30.50 -8.06
CA SER A 298 4.40 31.96 -8.02
C SER A 298 5.44 32.60 -7.08
N TRP A 299 5.85 31.87 -6.03
CA TRP A 299 6.85 32.29 -5.08
C TRP A 299 8.28 32.06 -5.60
N LEU A 300 8.58 30.88 -6.16
CA LEU A 300 9.93 30.53 -6.65
C LEU A 300 10.33 31.25 -7.94
N MET A 301 9.39 31.48 -8.87
CA MET A 301 9.69 31.94 -10.23
C MET A 301 9.12 33.34 -10.54
N GLY A 302 8.43 33.98 -9.57
CA GLY A 302 7.65 35.21 -9.80
C GLY A 302 6.30 34.94 -10.49
N PRO A 303 5.50 35.98 -10.82
CA PRO A 303 4.19 35.82 -11.43
C PRO A 303 4.31 35.23 -12.85
N GLY A 304 4.29 33.90 -12.95
CA GLY A 304 4.18 33.14 -14.19
C GLY A 304 2.73 32.69 -14.43
N PRO A 305 2.41 32.20 -15.64
CA PRO A 305 1.07 31.70 -15.95
C PRO A 305 0.75 30.48 -15.07
N CYS A 306 -0.37 30.55 -14.33
CA CYS A 306 -0.89 29.43 -13.54
C CYS A 306 -1.04 28.19 -14.44
N LEU A 307 -0.26 27.14 -14.17
CA LEU A 307 -0.29 25.90 -14.94
C LEU A 307 -1.37 24.91 -14.48
N TYR A 308 -2.27 25.31 -13.57
CA TYR A 308 -3.37 24.46 -13.12
C TYR A 308 -4.60 24.65 -14.02
N PRO A 309 -5.00 23.65 -14.83
CA PRO A 309 -6.41 23.54 -15.19
C PRO A 309 -7.20 23.25 -13.91
N ASN A 310 -8.37 23.88 -13.77
CA ASN A 310 -9.24 23.77 -12.59
C ASN A 310 -9.38 22.29 -12.14
N ILE A 311 -8.89 22.02 -10.92
CA ILE A 311 -9.09 20.78 -10.15
C ILE A 311 -10.53 20.76 -9.64
#